data_AF-A0A2I1FHY1-F1
#
_entry.id   AF-A0A2I1FHY1-F1
#
_cell.length_a   1.000
_cell.length_b   1.000
_cell.length_c   1.000
_cell.angle_alpha   90.00
_cell.angle_beta   90.00
_cell.angle_gamma   90.00
#
_symmetry.space_group_name_H-M   'P 1'
#
loop_
_entity.id
_entity.type
_entity.pdbx_description
1 polymer ?
#
loop_
_entity_poly.entity_id
_entity_poly.type
_entity_poly.pdbx_seq_one_letter_code
_entity_poly.pdbx_strand_id
1 'polypeptide(L)'
;MNSYPGQDTLISYLKKQNNKSYRGFLILHKNIVVASVTSDLKWNDLDNAWAGNYIREAEKIFVDQQVINTLKEKDGVTLKTSRTGD
;
A
#
# COMPACT_ATOMS: atom_id res chain seq x y z
N MET A 1 -0.03 0.78 -17.15
CA MET A 1 -0.77 0.45 -15.91
C MET A 1 -2.00 1.34 -15.87
N ASN A 2 -3.19 0.76 -15.87
CA ASN A 2 -4.43 1.55 -15.84
C ASN A 2 -4.59 2.12 -14.43
N SER A 3 -4.51 3.44 -14.31
CA SER A 3 -4.82 4.13 -13.08
C SER A 3 -6.34 4.16 -12.87
N TYR A 4 -6.79 3.88 -11.66
CA TYR A 4 -8.21 3.92 -11.29
C TYR A 4 -8.47 5.03 -10.26
N PRO A 5 -9.69 5.62 -10.26
CA PRO A 5 -10.04 6.66 -9.31
C PRO A 5 -9.76 6.24 -7.86
N GLY A 6 -8.97 7.04 -7.15
CA GLY A 6 -8.61 6.79 -5.75
C GLY A 6 -7.41 5.86 -5.51
N GLN A 7 -6.73 5.38 -6.56
CA GLN A 7 -5.51 4.58 -6.43
C GLN A 7 -4.44 5.24 -5.56
N ASP A 8 -4.16 6.54 -5.76
CA ASP A 8 -3.16 7.26 -4.97
C ASP A 8 -3.53 7.34 -3.49
N THR A 9 -4.83 7.44 -3.20
CA THR A 9 -5.31 7.45 -1.81
C THR A 9 -5.12 6.09 -1.16
N LEU A 10 -5.40 5.00 -1.87
CA LEU A 10 -5.13 3.65 -1.39
C LEU A 10 -3.63 3.41 -1.14
N ILE A 11 -2.77 3.80 -2.07
CA ILE A 11 -1.32 3.69 -1.92
C ILE A 11 -0.83 4.52 -0.71
N SER A 12 -1.31 5.76 -0.58
CA SER A 12 -0.96 6.62 0.56
C SER A 12 -1.42 6.01 1.89
N TYR A 13 -2.62 5.43 1.94
CA TYR A 13 -3.13 4.76 3.14
C TYR A 13 -2.25 3.57 3.52
N LEU A 14 -1.95 2.69 2.56
CA LEU A 14 -1.11 1.50 2.79
C LEU A 14 0.31 1.85 3.26
N LYS A 15 0.88 2.96 2.78
CA LYS A 15 2.22 3.43 3.20
C LYS A 15 2.23 4.08 4.58
N LYS A 16 1.19 4.82 4.94
CA LYS A 16 1.18 5.65 6.18
C LYS A 16 0.56 4.94 7.38
N GLN A 17 -0.41 4.05 7.16
CA GLN A 17 -1.18 3.49 8.26
C GLN A 17 -0.45 2.33 8.94
N ASN A 18 -0.31 2.40 10.27
CA ASN A 18 0.21 1.28 11.07
C ASN A 18 -0.71 0.06 10.97
N ASN A 19 -2.03 0.26 11.16
CA ASN A 19 -3.02 -0.80 11.01
C ASN A 19 -3.63 -0.77 9.60
N LYS A 20 -3.22 -1.71 8.76
CA LYS A 20 -3.59 -1.79 7.35
C LYS A 20 -4.84 -2.63 7.17
N SER A 21 -5.95 -2.12 7.72
CA SER A 21 -7.27 -2.72 7.60
C SER A 21 -8.00 -2.21 6.35
N TYR A 22 -8.51 -3.13 5.52
CA TYR A 22 -9.40 -2.80 4.40
C TYR A 22 -10.69 -2.13 4.89
N ARG A 23 -11.30 -2.65 5.96
CA ARG A 23 -12.48 -2.03 6.57
C ARG A 23 -12.17 -0.62 7.09
N GLY A 24 -11.00 -0.41 7.66
CA GLY A 24 -10.52 0.92 8.08
C GLY A 24 -10.40 1.89 6.90
N PHE A 25 -9.84 1.42 5.78
CA PHE A 25 -9.75 2.19 4.54
C PHE A 25 -11.14 2.61 4.03
N LEU A 26 -12.09 1.68 3.96
CA LEU A 26 -13.45 1.96 3.50
C LEU A 26 -14.16 3.01 4.36
N ILE A 27 -13.95 2.99 5.68
CA ILE A 27 -14.56 3.95 6.61
C ILE A 27 -13.94 5.34 6.42
N LEU A 28 -12.61 5.43 6.36
CA LEU A 28 -11.88 6.70 6.27
C LEU A 28 -12.01 7.38 4.90
N HIS A 29 -12.11 6.59 3.83
CA HIS A 29 -12.13 7.08 2.45
C HIS A 29 -13.44 6.76 1.73
N LYS A 30 -14.54 6.67 2.48
CA LYS A 30 -15.88 6.37 1.95
C LYS A 30 -16.27 7.27 0.79
N ASN A 31 -15.96 8.57 0.87
CA ASN A 31 -16.27 9.53 -0.19
C ASN A 31 -15.58 9.16 -1.52
N ILE A 32 -14.34 8.68 -1.48
CA ILE A 32 -13.58 8.28 -2.66
C ILE A 32 -14.15 6.98 -3.24
N VAL A 33 -14.43 6.01 -2.38
CA VAL A 33 -15.03 4.73 -2.78
C VAL A 33 -16.40 4.96 -3.43
N VAL A 34 -17.25 5.80 -2.81
CA VAL A 34 -18.57 6.13 -3.37
C VAL A 34 -18.45 6.95 -4.66
N ALA A 35 -17.51 7.88 -4.76
CA ALA A 35 -17.30 8.67 -5.98
C ALA A 35 -16.76 7.82 -7.15
N SER A 36 -16.14 6.67 -6.86
CA SER A 36 -15.69 5.72 -7.90
C SER A 36 -16.82 4.82 -8.43
N VAL A 37 -18.04 4.94 -7.90
CA VAL A 37 -19.23 4.26 -8.43
C VAL A 37 -19.61 4.86 -9.78
N THR A 38 -19.62 4.02 -10.81
CA THR A 38 -20.25 4.35 -12.09
C THR A 38 -21.71 3.91 -12.08
N SER A 39 -22.55 4.48 -12.96
CA SER A 39 -23.98 4.17 -13.06
C SER A 39 -24.30 2.68 -13.26
N ASP A 40 -23.34 1.92 -13.76
CA ASP A 40 -23.52 0.50 -14.10
C ASP A 40 -22.93 -0.46 -13.05
N LEU A 41 -22.20 0.06 -12.05
CA LEU A 41 -21.54 -0.77 -11.03
C LEU A 41 -22.46 -1.04 -9.84
N LYS A 42 -22.75 -2.31 -9.57
CA LYS A 42 -23.45 -2.71 -8.33
C LYS A 42 -22.51 -2.57 -7.13
N TRP A 43 -23.07 -2.31 -5.95
CA TRP A 43 -22.30 -2.17 -4.70
C TRP A 43 -21.40 -3.38 -4.38
N ASN A 44 -21.85 -4.60 -4.67
CA ASN A 44 -21.02 -5.80 -4.46
C ASN A 44 -19.85 -5.86 -5.46
N ASP A 45 -20.07 -5.44 -6.71
CA ASP A 45 -19.01 -5.39 -7.72
C ASP A 45 -17.98 -4.31 -7.36
N LEU A 46 -18.43 -3.20 -6.75
CA LEU A 46 -17.57 -2.15 -6.23
C LEU A 46 -16.69 -2.67 -5.08
N ASP A 47 -17.28 -3.33 -4.08
CA ASP A 47 -16.52 -3.85 -2.94
C ASP A 47 -15.50 -4.90 -3.39
N ASN A 48 -15.89 -5.82 -4.28
CA ASN A 48 -14.98 -6.80 -4.85
C ASN A 48 -13.83 -6.13 -5.64
N ALA A 49 -14.13 -5.09 -6.43
CA ALA A 49 -13.11 -4.35 -7.17
C ALA A 49 -12.13 -3.65 -6.23
N TRP A 50 -12.62 -2.99 -5.17
CA TRP A 50 -11.79 -2.32 -4.18
C TRP A 50 -10.98 -3.29 -3.33
N ALA A 51 -11.54 -4.44 -2.95
CA ALA A 51 -10.82 -5.50 -2.26
C ALA A 51 -9.68 -6.05 -3.13
N GLY A 52 -9.95 -6.34 -4.41
CA GLY A 52 -8.92 -6.80 -5.35
C GLY A 52 -7.81 -5.76 -5.57
N ASN A 53 -8.18 -4.49 -5.70
CA ASN A 53 -7.23 -3.38 -5.78
C ASN A 53 -6.39 -3.25 -4.49
N TYR A 54 -7.02 -3.38 -3.33
CA TYR A 54 -6.35 -3.32 -2.03
C TYR A 54 -5.28 -4.41 -1.91
N ILE A 55 -5.63 -5.67 -2.22
CA ILE A 55 -4.70 -6.80 -2.19
C ILE A 55 -3.54 -6.56 -3.15
N ARG A 56 -3.82 -6.19 -4.40
CA ARG A 56 -2.79 -5.97 -5.42
C ARG A 56 -1.79 -4.89 -5.03
N GLU A 57 -2.25 -3.74 -4.54
CA GLU A 57 -1.33 -2.67 -4.13
C GLU A 57 -0.60 -3.00 -2.81
N ALA A 58 -1.26 -3.71 -1.88
CA ALA A 58 -0.63 -4.21 -0.67
C ALA A 58 0.51 -5.19 -0.97
N GLU A 59 0.28 -6.18 -1.84
CA GLU A 59 1.29 -7.15 -2.27
C GLU A 59 2.51 -6.45 -2.87
N LYS A 60 2.31 -5.53 -3.81
CA LYS A 60 3.42 -4.76 -4.39
C LYS A 60 4.22 -4.03 -3.32
N ILE A 61 3.56 -3.25 -2.47
CA ILE A 61 4.24 -2.42 -1.47
C ILE A 61 5.01 -3.28 -0.45
N PHE A 62 4.42 -4.37 0.05
CA PHE A 62 5.07 -5.19 1.08
C PHE A 62 6.08 -6.17 0.53
N VAL A 63 5.90 -6.66 -0.70
CA VAL A 63 6.93 -7.46 -1.39
C VAL A 63 8.13 -6.57 -1.72
N ASP A 64 7.91 -5.39 -2.29
CA ASP A 64 9.00 -4.44 -2.59
C ASP A 64 9.76 -4.06 -1.32
N GLN A 65 9.06 -3.79 -0.21
CA GLN A 65 9.70 -3.47 1.06
C GLN A 65 10.54 -4.63 1.61
N GLN A 66 10.06 -5.87 1.50
CA GLN A 66 10.83 -7.06 1.89
C GLN A 66 12.08 -7.22 1.02
N VAL A 67 11.95 -7.10 -0.31
CA VAL A 67 13.08 -7.18 -1.23
C VAL A 67 14.13 -6.10 -0.92
N ILE A 68 13.70 -4.86 -0.69
CA ILE A 68 14.60 -3.77 -0.30
C ILE A 68 15.30 -4.08 1.02
N ASN A 69 14.59 -4.59 2.02
CA ASN A 69 15.19 -4.93 3.32
C ASN A 69 16.21 -6.07 3.18
N THR A 70 15.87 -7.14 2.44
CA THR A 70 16.78 -8.24 2.15
C THR A 70 18.03 -7.77 1.39
N LEU A 71 17.86 -6.84 0.44
CA LEU A 71 19.00 -6.24 -0.26
C LEU A 71 19.86 -5.42 0.70
N LYS A 72 19.28 -4.62 1.60
CA LYS A 72 20.04 -3.89 2.63
C LYS A 72 20.80 -4.80 3.60
N GLU A 73 20.22 -5.94 3.97
CA GLU A 73 20.87 -6.95 4.82
C GLU A 73 22.01 -7.67 4.08
N LYS A 74 21.80 -7.97 2.80
CA LYS A 74 22.80 -8.59 1.93
C LYS A 74 23.93 -7.62 1.55
N ASP A 75 23.60 -6.34 1.40
CA ASP A 75 24.53 -5.22 1.19
C ASP A 75 25.09 -4.71 2.52
N GLY A 76 25.25 -5.60 3.51
CA GLY A 76 26.09 -5.42 4.70
C GLY A 76 27.57 -5.19 4.38
N VAL A 77 27.87 -4.27 3.46
CA VAL A 77 29.04 -3.41 3.46
C VAL A 77 29.08 -2.75 4.83
N THR A 78 29.88 -3.35 5.70
CA THR A 78 30.86 -2.67 6.57
C THR A 78 30.71 -1.14 6.58
N LEU A 79 29.77 -0.61 7.34
CA LEU A 79 30.01 0.59 8.11
C LEU A 79 30.29 0.13 9.54
N LYS A 80 31.44 -0.53 9.70
CA LYS A 80 32.20 -0.37 10.93
C LYS A 80 32.56 1.12 10.98
N THR A 81 31.77 1.93 11.65
CA THR A 81 32.30 3.15 12.26
C THR A 81 33.22 2.72 13.39
N SER A 82 34.40 2.24 13.03
CA SER A 82 35.56 2.29 13.90
C SER A 82 35.99 3.75 13.93
N ARG A 83 35.74 4.43 15.04
CA ARG A 83 36.69 5.42 15.54
C ARG A 83 36.95 5.09 17.00
N THR A 84 38.00 4.32 17.21
CA THR A 84 38.76 4.25 18.45
C THR A 84 39.82 5.36 18.41
N GLY A 85 40.10 5.98 19.55
CA GLY A 85 41.16 6.99 19.78
C GLY A 85 40.56 8.38 19.98
N ASP A 86 40.56 8.99 21.17
CA ASP A 86 41.45 8.86 22.34
C ASP A 86 40.68 8.74 23.66
#